data_AF-A0A9C6TXX1-F1
#
_entry.id   AF-A0A9C6TXX1-F1
#
_cell.length_a   1.000
_cell.length_b   1.000
_cell.length_c   1.000
_cell.angle_alpha   90.00
_cell.angle_beta   90.00
_cell.angle_gamma   90.00
#
_symmetry.space_group_name_H-M   'P 1'
#
loop_
_entity.id
_entity.type
_entity.pdbx_description
1 polymer ?
#
loop_
_entity_poly.entity_id
_entity_poly.type
_entity_poly.pdbx_seq_one_letter_code
_entity_poly.pdbx_strand_id
1 'polypeptide(L)'
;MFPSQGWPQRPSLSWLLVFVATFWCVAGQENAGMTISPSLVECYSNASLLSGDALPTFGIGQLIDLIRKVENSPYTRLDLRSMAVQLTHRFRQDGIRRDPRTMASEGVIPYTPAGPEFFRHTILLKMLIPGNAYNFPNASLTTAEQCALHFMLSSTVDDIQRNNEDSECSNLRNYETDVSGSSTGGGASGYRQPGGGGYSSGVSWNSRRYPQQSTRGPRRSRREAAAGLESDVEILDPTLEAEVNKAKYTNYAHSRCPIQGGVVFTPWGAVSAGTVIAGIAAGLVPQTVSTRDLAVAIQRSKYFTSRASRPGMSSADTLGSINNKWAATFSGDLAQVALLQGPQDPTRMAVGLPAGWTSTLEPKKYYLSQPVDGAMSEADVRGCIDGMLLGSNVNDWYSRSRSNLRLSQLLDMYYSERGVFDRNTRACLRRERIGDVATTTALDAQTEAFSKFYGANNPITVTMSDDVITSLSDTAVNKLQSFIRT
;
A
#
# COMPACT_ATOMS: atom_id res chain seq x y z
N MET A 1 -44.71 71.68 -8.12
CA MET A 1 -43.52 71.69 -7.23
C MET A 1 -43.69 70.53 -6.26
N PHE A 2 -42.98 69.42 -6.50
CA PHE A 2 -43.13 68.11 -5.81
C PHE A 2 -44.54 67.46 -5.93
N PRO A 3 -44.69 66.13 -5.70
CA PRO A 3 -44.31 65.16 -6.73
C PRO A 3 -45.40 64.09 -7.03
N SER A 4 -45.30 63.46 -8.19
CA SER A 4 -46.08 62.27 -8.54
C SER A 4 -45.49 61.00 -7.90
N GLN A 5 -46.33 60.15 -7.30
CA GLN A 5 -45.90 58.80 -6.89
C GLN A 5 -46.09 57.80 -8.03
N GLY A 6 -45.02 57.08 -8.37
CA GLY A 6 -45.04 56.01 -9.36
C GLY A 6 -45.42 54.66 -8.73
N TRP A 7 -46.19 53.87 -9.48
CA TRP A 7 -46.53 52.49 -9.12
C TRP A 7 -45.30 51.57 -9.29
N PRO A 8 -45.18 50.48 -8.49
CA PRO A 8 -44.00 49.64 -8.49
C PRO A 8 -43.81 48.89 -9.81
N GLN A 9 -42.64 49.07 -10.42
CA GLN A 9 -42.17 48.30 -11.57
C GLN A 9 -41.94 46.83 -11.16
N ARG A 10 -42.22 45.90 -12.08
CA ARG A 10 -41.94 44.48 -11.91
C ARG A 10 -40.42 44.27 -11.80
N PRO A 11 -39.90 43.47 -10.85
CA PRO A 11 -38.47 43.17 -10.81
C PRO A 11 -38.05 42.44 -12.08
N SER A 12 -36.96 42.93 -12.69
CA SER A 12 -36.41 42.42 -13.94
C SER A 12 -35.69 41.07 -13.76
N LEU A 13 -35.61 40.32 -14.86
CA LEU A 13 -35.18 38.92 -14.94
C LEU A 13 -33.65 38.70 -14.75
N SER A 14 -33.00 39.43 -13.85
CA SER A 14 -31.53 39.56 -13.78
C SER A 14 -30.89 39.11 -12.46
N TRP A 15 -31.59 38.31 -11.64
CA TRP A 15 -31.09 37.80 -10.34
C TRP A 15 -31.03 36.26 -10.24
N LEU A 16 -30.96 35.55 -11.37
CA LEU A 16 -30.98 34.08 -11.44
C LEU A 16 -29.68 33.45 -11.99
N LEU A 17 -28.53 34.12 -11.84
CA LEU A 17 -27.23 33.67 -12.37
C LEU A 17 -26.05 33.69 -11.37
N VAL A 18 -26.30 33.65 -10.05
CA VAL A 18 -25.21 33.68 -9.03
C VAL A 18 -25.28 32.55 -7.99
N PHE A 19 -26.34 31.73 -7.95
CA PHE A 19 -26.45 30.59 -7.02
C PHE A 19 -26.63 29.23 -7.69
N VAL A 20 -26.07 29.05 -8.90
CA VAL A 20 -25.49 27.73 -9.23
C VAL A 20 -24.13 27.66 -8.57
N ALA A 21 -24.15 27.54 -7.24
CA ALA A 21 -23.06 26.91 -6.53
C ALA A 21 -23.06 25.46 -7.00
N THR A 22 -22.28 25.17 -8.04
CA THR A 22 -21.94 23.80 -8.38
C THR A 22 -21.45 23.15 -7.10
N PHE A 23 -22.12 22.09 -6.67
CA PHE A 23 -21.55 21.10 -5.77
C PHE A 23 -20.37 20.43 -6.51
N TRP A 24 -19.28 21.17 -6.65
CA TRP A 24 -17.96 20.58 -6.54
C TRP A 24 -17.86 20.14 -5.09
N CYS A 25 -18.42 18.94 -4.83
CA CYS A 25 -17.93 18.11 -3.76
C CYS A 25 -16.41 18.10 -3.90
N VAL A 26 -15.73 18.72 -2.93
CA VAL A 26 -14.29 18.60 -2.82
C VAL A 26 -14.02 17.12 -2.65
N ALA A 27 -13.54 16.47 -3.72
CA ALA A 27 -13.12 15.09 -3.70
C ALA A 27 -11.88 15.00 -2.79
N GLY A 28 -12.16 14.83 -1.50
CA GLY A 28 -11.14 14.49 -0.51
C GLY A 28 -10.46 13.18 -0.91
N GLN A 29 -9.19 13.06 -0.54
CA GLN A 29 -8.27 11.96 -0.88
C GLN A 29 -8.96 10.59 -1.05
N GLU A 30 -9.26 10.26 -2.31
CA GLU A 30 -10.18 9.16 -2.67
C GLU A 30 -9.69 7.80 -2.15
N ASN A 31 -8.37 7.62 -2.13
CA ASN A 31 -7.73 6.37 -1.76
C ASN A 31 -7.59 6.14 -0.24
N ALA A 32 -7.97 7.12 0.59
CA ALA A 32 -7.96 7.00 2.05
C ALA A 32 -9.39 6.81 2.62
N GLY A 33 -10.33 6.35 1.81
CA GLY A 33 -11.69 5.96 2.20
C GLY A 33 -11.84 4.46 2.46
N MET A 34 -12.88 4.08 3.22
CA MET A 34 -13.24 2.68 3.53
C MET A 34 -14.00 1.99 2.38
N THR A 35 -13.94 2.57 1.18
CA THR A 35 -14.48 2.04 -0.07
C THR A 35 -13.37 2.07 -1.11
N ILE A 36 -13.42 1.17 -2.08
CA ILE A 36 -12.52 1.24 -3.24
C ILE A 36 -12.71 2.60 -3.93
N SER A 37 -11.60 3.29 -4.17
CA SER A 37 -11.60 4.58 -4.89
C SER A 37 -12.35 4.44 -6.23
N PRO A 38 -13.23 5.39 -6.64
CA PRO A 38 -14.04 5.26 -7.85
C PRO A 38 -13.21 4.96 -9.11
N SER A 39 -11.97 5.43 -9.10
CA SER A 39 -10.98 5.26 -10.16
C SER A 39 -10.27 3.90 -10.19
N LEU A 40 -10.44 3.07 -9.15
CA LEU A 40 -9.87 1.72 -9.00
C LEU A 40 -10.95 0.62 -9.12
N VAL A 41 -12.23 1.00 -9.16
CA VAL A 41 -13.40 0.12 -9.31
C VAL A 41 -13.24 -0.88 -10.45
N GLU A 42 -12.73 -0.46 -11.61
CA GLU A 42 -12.57 -1.33 -12.79
C GLU A 42 -11.53 -2.46 -12.54
N CYS A 43 -10.51 -2.22 -11.70
CA CYS A 43 -9.49 -3.20 -11.35
C CYS A 43 -10.03 -4.37 -10.53
N TYR A 44 -11.17 -4.18 -9.85
CA TYR A 44 -11.82 -5.18 -8.98
C TYR A 44 -13.12 -5.74 -9.57
N SER A 45 -13.70 -5.09 -10.58
CA SER A 45 -14.88 -5.60 -11.30
C SER A 45 -14.52 -6.44 -12.54
N ASN A 46 -13.40 -6.15 -13.20
CA ASN A 46 -12.96 -6.89 -14.39
C ASN A 46 -12.08 -8.09 -14.00
N ALA A 47 -12.58 -9.31 -14.26
CA ALA A 47 -11.90 -10.55 -13.92
C ALA A 47 -10.48 -10.68 -14.51
N SER A 48 -10.23 -10.17 -15.73
CA SER A 48 -8.93 -10.28 -16.39
C SER A 48 -7.89 -9.28 -15.88
N LEU A 49 -8.34 -8.16 -15.30
CA LEU A 49 -7.47 -7.21 -14.62
C LEU A 49 -7.13 -7.73 -13.22
N LEU A 50 -8.15 -8.23 -12.50
CA LEU A 50 -8.05 -8.78 -11.16
C LEU A 50 -7.21 -10.07 -11.08
N SER A 51 -7.28 -10.93 -12.09
CA SER A 51 -6.47 -12.16 -12.15
C SER A 51 -4.98 -11.91 -12.42
N GLY A 52 -4.67 -10.74 -13.00
CA GLY A 52 -3.35 -10.36 -13.52
C GLY A 52 -3.12 -10.76 -14.98
N ASP A 53 -4.07 -11.40 -15.66
CA ASP A 53 -3.86 -11.92 -17.02
C ASP A 53 -3.69 -10.79 -18.05
N ALA A 54 -4.52 -9.75 -17.97
CA ALA A 54 -4.47 -8.58 -18.84
C ALA A 54 -3.52 -7.48 -18.34
N LEU A 55 -2.74 -7.74 -17.30
CA LEU A 55 -1.77 -6.79 -16.75
C LEU A 55 -0.34 -7.06 -17.26
N PRO A 56 0.50 -6.02 -17.41
CA PRO A 56 1.93 -6.18 -17.64
C PRO A 56 2.62 -6.76 -16.39
N THR A 57 3.89 -7.17 -16.54
CA THR A 57 4.69 -7.74 -15.44
C THR A 57 5.03 -6.71 -14.37
N PHE A 58 5.02 -7.11 -13.11
CA PHE A 58 5.35 -6.28 -11.96
C PHE A 58 6.87 -6.21 -11.72
N GLY A 59 7.62 -5.87 -12.76
CA GLY A 59 9.06 -5.61 -12.69
C GLY A 59 9.37 -4.12 -12.50
N ILE A 60 10.48 -3.80 -11.84
CA ILE A 60 10.92 -2.41 -11.62
C ILE A 60 11.07 -1.61 -12.92
N GLY A 61 11.53 -2.24 -14.01
CA GLY A 61 11.59 -1.62 -15.33
C GLY A 61 10.20 -1.21 -15.85
N GLN A 62 9.20 -2.08 -15.70
CA GLN A 62 7.83 -1.78 -16.10
C GLN A 62 7.22 -0.65 -15.26
N LEU A 63 7.48 -0.62 -13.94
CA LEU A 63 7.07 0.48 -13.07
C LEU A 63 7.71 1.81 -13.53
N ILE A 64 9.01 1.80 -13.80
CA ILE A 64 9.75 2.96 -14.31
C ILE A 64 9.16 3.44 -15.65
N ASP A 65 8.83 2.53 -16.57
CA ASP A 65 8.26 2.88 -17.87
C ASP A 65 6.84 3.44 -17.78
N LEU A 66 5.99 2.91 -16.88
CA LEU A 66 4.68 3.52 -16.61
C LEU A 66 4.82 4.92 -16.03
N ILE A 67 5.70 5.14 -15.05
CA ILE A 67 5.98 6.47 -14.50
C ILE A 67 6.50 7.41 -15.60
N ARG A 68 7.46 6.95 -16.41
CA ARG A 68 8.05 7.68 -17.54
C ARG A 68 7.01 8.06 -18.60
N LYS A 69 6.01 7.19 -18.85
CA LYS A 69 4.88 7.47 -19.76
C LYS A 69 4.03 8.64 -19.25
N VAL A 70 3.77 8.70 -17.95
CA VAL A 70 3.05 9.82 -17.31
C VAL A 70 3.91 11.11 -17.31
N GLU A 71 5.20 11.03 -16.99
CA GLU A 71 6.13 12.18 -17.02
C GLU A 71 6.33 12.79 -18.41
N ASN A 72 6.07 12.01 -19.47
CA ASN A 72 6.13 12.45 -20.86
C ASN A 72 4.76 12.83 -21.44
N SER A 73 3.70 12.86 -20.61
CA SER A 73 2.37 13.25 -21.06
C SER A 73 2.36 14.69 -21.59
N PRO A 74 1.75 14.96 -22.77
CA PRO A 74 1.67 16.32 -23.28
C PRO A 74 0.79 17.18 -22.37
N TYR A 75 1.11 18.48 -22.32
CA TYR A 75 0.41 19.52 -21.53
C TYR A 75 0.48 19.41 -20.00
N THR A 76 1.00 18.32 -19.43
CA THR A 76 1.23 18.19 -17.98
C THR A 76 2.72 18.16 -17.66
N ARG A 77 3.19 19.05 -16.78
CA ARG A 77 4.56 19.02 -16.26
C ARG A 77 4.53 18.66 -14.78
N LEU A 78 4.82 17.40 -14.47
CA LEU A 78 4.98 16.92 -13.10
C LEU A 78 6.47 16.96 -12.75
N ASP A 79 6.81 17.68 -11.67
CA ASP A 79 8.14 17.60 -11.08
C ASP A 79 8.26 16.36 -10.17
N LEU A 80 9.47 16.08 -9.67
CA LEU A 80 9.75 14.91 -8.83
C LEU A 80 8.81 14.79 -7.62
N ARG A 81 8.55 15.93 -6.95
CA ARG A 81 7.61 16.05 -5.82
C ARG A 81 6.19 15.74 -6.27
N SER A 82 5.69 16.44 -7.29
CA SER A 82 4.33 16.26 -7.78
C SER A 82 4.08 14.83 -8.23
N MET A 83 5.03 14.21 -8.94
CA MET A 83 4.88 12.83 -9.39
C MET A 83 4.81 11.85 -8.21
N ALA A 84 5.77 11.89 -7.28
CA ALA A 84 5.80 10.96 -6.14
C ALA A 84 4.56 11.10 -5.24
N VAL A 85 4.16 12.34 -4.95
CA VAL A 85 2.94 12.63 -4.18
C VAL A 85 1.70 12.16 -4.93
N GLN A 86 1.53 12.51 -6.20
CA GLN A 86 0.34 12.14 -6.97
C GLN A 86 0.22 10.62 -7.13
N LEU A 87 1.29 9.87 -7.42
CA LEU A 87 1.23 8.40 -7.48
C LEU A 87 0.74 7.80 -6.15
N THR A 88 1.25 8.31 -5.03
CA THR A 88 0.86 7.83 -3.68
C THR A 88 -0.61 8.16 -3.38
N HIS A 89 -1.11 9.34 -3.76
CA HIS A 89 -2.51 9.74 -3.56
C HIS A 89 -3.50 9.17 -4.60
N ARG A 90 -3.01 8.68 -5.75
CA ARG A 90 -3.82 8.27 -6.91
C ARG A 90 -3.97 6.76 -7.07
N PHE A 91 -2.90 5.99 -6.82
CA PHE A 91 -2.86 4.56 -7.10
C PHE A 91 -2.62 3.69 -5.88
N ARG A 92 -1.95 4.19 -4.83
CA ARG A 92 -1.81 3.43 -3.59
C ARG A 92 -3.11 3.51 -2.80
N GLN A 93 -3.71 2.36 -2.49
CA GLN A 93 -4.80 2.18 -1.52
C GLN A 93 -4.56 0.84 -0.81
N ASP A 94 -3.81 0.88 0.29
CA ASP A 94 -3.39 -0.32 1.04
C ASP A 94 -4.60 -1.01 1.74
N GLY A 95 -4.41 -2.27 2.12
CA GLY A 95 -5.33 -3.04 2.97
C GLY A 95 -6.65 -3.46 2.32
N ILE A 96 -6.79 -3.38 0.99
CA ILE A 96 -7.94 -3.96 0.29
C ILE A 96 -7.91 -5.49 0.45
N ARG A 97 -8.95 -6.04 1.08
CA ARG A 97 -9.19 -7.49 1.25
C ARG A 97 -10.49 -7.90 0.57
N ARG A 98 -10.58 -9.17 0.18
CA ARG A 98 -11.77 -9.77 -0.43
C ARG A 98 -12.76 -10.23 0.64
N ASP A 99 -14.06 -10.05 0.43
CA ASP A 99 -15.10 -10.73 1.22
C ASP A 99 -15.49 -12.08 0.57
N PRO A 100 -15.13 -13.23 1.17
CA PRO A 100 -15.46 -14.54 0.61
C PRO A 100 -16.95 -14.88 0.65
N ARG A 101 -17.77 -14.18 1.46
CA ARG A 101 -19.22 -14.39 1.56
C ARG A 101 -19.99 -13.67 0.45
N THR A 102 -19.42 -12.58 -0.04
CA THR A 102 -20.06 -11.71 -1.02
C THR A 102 -19.73 -12.23 -2.41
N MET A 103 -20.77 -12.64 -3.15
CA MET A 103 -20.62 -12.96 -4.57
C MET A 103 -20.61 -11.66 -5.37
N ALA A 104 -19.73 -11.57 -6.38
CA ALA A 104 -19.73 -10.44 -7.29
C ALA A 104 -21.02 -10.41 -8.11
N SER A 105 -21.64 -9.25 -8.21
CA SER A 105 -22.80 -9.00 -9.08
C SER A 105 -22.77 -7.56 -9.60
N GLU A 106 -23.72 -7.18 -10.45
CA GLU A 106 -23.85 -5.80 -10.92
C GLU A 106 -23.99 -4.83 -9.73
N GLY A 107 -23.13 -3.82 -9.67
CA GLY A 107 -23.04 -2.88 -8.54
C GLY A 107 -22.40 -3.42 -7.25
N VAL A 108 -22.01 -4.70 -7.17
CA VAL A 108 -21.47 -5.33 -5.95
C VAL A 108 -20.06 -5.87 -6.20
N ILE A 109 -19.06 -5.18 -5.66
CA ILE A 109 -17.66 -5.61 -5.66
C ILE A 109 -17.34 -6.23 -4.30
N PRO A 110 -16.90 -7.50 -4.24
CA PRO A 110 -16.62 -8.20 -2.99
C PRO A 110 -15.22 -7.89 -2.44
N TYR A 111 -14.83 -6.61 -2.43
CA TYR A 111 -13.52 -6.14 -1.98
C TYR A 111 -13.68 -4.81 -1.24
N THR A 112 -12.94 -4.63 -0.14
CA THR A 112 -12.99 -3.41 0.66
C THR A 112 -11.67 -3.14 1.42
N PRO A 113 -11.24 -1.89 1.60
CA PRO A 113 -10.15 -1.52 2.50
C PRO A 113 -10.49 -1.84 3.97
N ALA A 114 -10.07 -3.03 4.43
CA ALA A 114 -10.36 -3.54 5.79
C ALA A 114 -9.16 -4.23 6.46
N GLY A 115 -8.07 -4.45 5.73
CA GLY A 115 -6.81 -4.95 6.28
C GLY A 115 -6.11 -3.92 7.17
N PRO A 116 -5.27 -4.35 8.12
CA PRO A 116 -4.54 -3.45 9.01
C PRO A 116 -3.65 -2.43 8.27
N GLU A 117 -3.20 -2.77 7.05
CA GLU A 117 -2.39 -1.90 6.19
C GLU A 117 -3.15 -0.62 5.80
N PHE A 118 -4.49 -0.70 5.66
CA PHE A 118 -5.37 0.43 5.32
C PHE A 118 -5.36 1.53 6.38
N PHE A 119 -5.39 1.14 7.66
CA PHE A 119 -5.42 2.08 8.79
C PHE A 119 -4.13 2.90 8.87
N ARG A 120 -2.98 2.21 8.73
CA ARG A 120 -1.65 2.82 8.65
C ARG A 120 -1.54 3.77 7.45
N HIS A 121 -1.98 3.31 6.27
CA HIS A 121 -1.99 4.10 5.05
C HIS A 121 -2.90 5.35 5.14
N THR A 122 -4.04 5.23 5.81
CA THR A 122 -4.98 6.34 6.04
C THR A 122 -4.35 7.45 6.88
N ILE A 123 -3.63 7.10 7.96
CA ILE A 123 -2.82 8.07 8.72
C ILE A 123 -1.79 8.73 7.80
N LEU A 124 -1.07 7.94 7.01
CA LEU A 124 0.00 8.43 6.15
C LEU A 124 -0.51 9.47 5.13
N LEU A 125 -1.56 9.16 4.37
CA LEU A 125 -2.13 10.07 3.37
C LEU A 125 -2.85 11.28 3.98
N LYS A 126 -3.66 11.08 5.03
CA LYS A 126 -4.49 12.16 5.59
C LYS A 126 -3.71 13.15 6.45
N MET A 127 -2.60 12.73 7.06
CA MET A 127 -1.95 13.50 8.13
C MET A 127 -0.45 13.77 7.91
N LEU A 128 0.26 12.93 7.16
CA LEU A 128 1.74 12.96 7.13
C LEU A 128 2.35 13.22 5.74
N ILE A 129 1.65 12.89 4.65
CA ILE A 129 2.05 13.21 3.27
C ILE A 129 0.95 14.09 2.64
N PRO A 130 0.95 15.41 2.88
CA PRO A 130 -0.07 16.29 2.32
C PRO A 130 0.02 16.35 0.80
N GLY A 131 -1.13 16.25 0.14
CA GLY A 131 -1.21 16.17 -1.31
C GLY A 131 -2.58 15.74 -1.82
N ASN A 132 -2.70 15.70 -3.14
CA ASN A 132 -3.84 15.17 -3.90
C ASN A 132 -3.35 14.74 -5.29
N ALA A 133 -4.24 14.15 -6.09
CA ALA A 133 -3.98 13.68 -7.45
C ALA A 133 -4.71 14.48 -8.55
N TYR A 134 -5.18 15.70 -8.26
CA TYR A 134 -6.04 16.47 -9.18
C TYR A 134 -5.40 16.75 -10.54
N ASN A 135 -4.09 17.03 -10.55
CA ASN A 135 -3.33 17.33 -11.77
C ASN A 135 -2.75 16.08 -12.47
N PHE A 136 -3.16 14.86 -12.08
CA PHE A 136 -2.63 13.64 -12.67
C PHE A 136 -3.20 13.41 -14.08
N PRO A 137 -2.38 13.20 -15.12
CA PRO A 137 -2.85 13.07 -16.49
C PRO A 137 -3.38 11.65 -16.74
N ASN A 138 -4.56 11.34 -16.22
CA ASN A 138 -5.18 10.01 -16.28
C ASN A 138 -5.21 9.43 -17.72
N ALA A 139 -5.45 10.27 -18.72
CA ALA A 139 -5.49 9.87 -20.14
C ALA A 139 -4.14 9.42 -20.73
N SER A 140 -3.03 9.56 -19.99
CA SER A 140 -1.72 8.99 -20.38
C SER A 140 -1.62 7.48 -20.20
N LEU A 141 -2.54 6.87 -19.43
CA LEU A 141 -2.55 5.45 -19.09
C LEU A 141 -3.87 4.79 -19.47
N THR A 142 -3.79 3.59 -20.04
CA THR A 142 -4.92 2.68 -20.19
C THR A 142 -5.39 2.13 -18.84
N THR A 143 -6.62 1.60 -18.74
CA THR A 143 -7.10 0.95 -17.50
C THR A 143 -6.13 -0.12 -17.00
N ALA A 144 -5.62 -0.98 -17.88
CA ALA A 144 -4.67 -2.03 -17.50
C ALA A 144 -3.38 -1.46 -16.88
N GLU A 145 -2.87 -0.34 -17.39
CA GLU A 145 -1.70 0.33 -16.82
C GLU A 145 -2.02 1.05 -15.50
N GLN A 146 -3.22 1.61 -15.35
CA GLN A 146 -3.69 2.19 -14.08
C GLN A 146 -3.84 1.11 -12.98
N CYS A 147 -4.41 -0.04 -13.32
CA CYS A 147 -4.51 -1.18 -12.42
C CYS A 147 -3.13 -1.79 -12.11
N ALA A 148 -2.22 -1.86 -13.08
CA ALA A 148 -0.85 -2.28 -12.83
C ALA A 148 -0.13 -1.35 -11.85
N LEU A 149 -0.25 -0.02 -11.99
CA LEU A 149 0.25 0.92 -10.97
C LEU A 149 -0.40 0.69 -9.61
N HIS A 150 -1.71 0.47 -9.56
CA HIS A 150 -2.41 0.19 -8.30
C HIS A 150 -1.88 -1.06 -7.59
N PHE A 151 -1.78 -2.19 -8.29
CA PHE A 151 -1.31 -3.46 -7.72
C PHE A 151 0.20 -3.49 -7.44
N MET A 152 1.02 -2.73 -8.19
CA MET A 152 2.44 -2.54 -7.88
C MET A 152 2.69 -1.61 -6.69
N LEU A 153 1.74 -0.74 -6.31
CA LEU A 153 1.94 0.27 -5.26
C LEU A 153 1.14 0.04 -3.98
N SER A 154 0.06 -0.74 -4.01
CA SER A 154 -0.83 -0.93 -2.86
C SER A 154 -0.46 -2.17 -2.05
N SER A 155 -0.06 -1.97 -0.79
CA SER A 155 0.27 -3.06 0.12
C SER A 155 -1.01 -3.75 0.57
N THR A 156 -1.22 -4.99 0.13
CA THR A 156 -2.39 -5.82 0.45
C THR A 156 -1.95 -7.26 0.69
N VAL A 157 -2.77 -8.02 1.44
CA VAL A 157 -2.57 -9.47 1.64
C VAL A 157 -3.89 -10.17 1.34
N ASP A 158 -3.90 -11.07 0.36
CA ASP A 158 -4.99 -12.02 0.10
C ASP A 158 -4.65 -13.35 0.77
N ASP A 159 -5.28 -13.56 1.93
CA ASP A 159 -5.12 -14.72 2.79
C ASP A 159 -6.19 -15.80 2.56
N ILE A 160 -7.03 -15.69 1.52
CA ILE A 160 -8.10 -16.67 1.25
C ILE A 160 -7.54 -17.90 0.53
N GLN A 161 -7.93 -19.11 0.99
CA GLN A 161 -7.53 -20.36 0.35
C GLN A 161 -7.98 -20.42 -1.12
N ARG A 162 -7.06 -20.84 -1.99
CA ARG A 162 -7.31 -21.04 -3.43
C ARG A 162 -7.44 -22.53 -3.79
N ASN A 163 -8.10 -22.84 -4.91
CA ASN A 163 -8.30 -24.22 -5.35
C ASN A 163 -7.02 -24.95 -5.79
N ASN A 164 -5.90 -24.23 -5.97
CA ASN A 164 -4.60 -24.73 -6.44
C ASN A 164 -3.48 -24.60 -5.40
N GLU A 165 -3.79 -24.52 -4.11
CA GLU A 165 -2.79 -24.36 -3.04
C GLU A 165 -1.69 -25.42 -3.04
N ASP A 166 -2.00 -26.67 -3.36
CA ASP A 166 -1.04 -27.78 -3.30
C ASP A 166 0.04 -27.67 -4.38
N SER A 167 -0.25 -27.05 -5.54
CA SER A 167 0.75 -26.75 -6.56
C SER A 167 1.45 -25.42 -6.31
N GLU A 168 0.72 -24.37 -5.95
CA GLU A 168 1.31 -23.03 -5.75
C GLU A 168 2.23 -22.99 -4.51
N CYS A 169 1.73 -23.42 -3.36
CA CYS A 169 2.47 -23.28 -2.09
C CYS A 169 3.62 -24.30 -1.96
N SER A 170 3.58 -25.42 -2.69
CA SER A 170 4.70 -26.38 -2.70
C SER A 170 5.89 -25.87 -3.51
N ASN A 171 5.64 -25.17 -4.62
CA ASN A 171 6.70 -24.59 -5.46
C ASN A 171 7.50 -23.49 -4.74
N LEU A 172 6.87 -22.72 -3.84
CA LEU A 172 7.55 -21.68 -3.06
C LEU A 172 8.67 -22.22 -2.17
N ARG A 173 8.50 -23.44 -1.63
CA ARG A 173 9.55 -24.09 -0.83
C ARG A 173 10.83 -24.36 -1.62
N ASN A 174 10.73 -24.50 -2.94
CA ASN A 174 11.87 -24.68 -3.84
C ASN A 174 12.53 -23.33 -4.20
N TYR A 175 11.77 -22.22 -4.20
CA TYR A 175 12.32 -20.88 -4.41
C TYR A 175 13.22 -20.45 -3.23
N GLU A 176 12.83 -20.81 -2.01
CA GLU A 176 13.59 -20.50 -0.79
C GLU A 176 14.98 -21.18 -0.76
N THR A 177 15.12 -22.35 -1.43
CA THR A 177 16.43 -23.02 -1.58
C THR A 177 17.35 -22.40 -2.63
N ASP A 178 16.83 -21.68 -3.63
CA ASP A 178 17.67 -21.02 -4.65
C ASP A 178 18.24 -19.68 -4.15
N VAL A 179 17.49 -18.95 -3.32
CA VAL A 179 17.96 -17.66 -2.76
C VAL A 179 18.99 -17.86 -1.65
N SER A 180 18.90 -18.96 -0.89
CA SER A 180 19.81 -19.27 0.21
C SER A 180 21.20 -19.80 -0.21
N GLY A 181 21.44 -20.00 -1.52
CA GLY A 181 22.72 -20.50 -2.06
C GLY A 181 23.86 -19.48 -2.15
N SER A 182 23.61 -18.17 -2.00
CA SER A 182 24.58 -17.10 -2.28
C SER A 182 25.22 -16.49 -1.03
N SER A 183 25.76 -17.32 -0.13
CA SER A 183 26.47 -16.88 1.09
C SER A 183 27.72 -17.71 1.43
N THR A 184 28.49 -18.12 0.42
CA THR A 184 29.92 -18.48 0.61
C THR A 184 30.79 -17.63 -0.31
N GLY A 185 31.77 -16.92 0.27
CA GLY A 185 32.54 -15.90 -0.44
C GLY A 185 33.79 -16.44 -1.13
N GLY A 186 34.28 -15.70 -2.13
CA GLY A 186 35.62 -15.85 -2.69
C GLY A 186 35.67 -15.80 -4.22
N GLY A 187 36.49 -14.89 -4.77
CA GLY A 187 36.91 -14.93 -6.18
C GLY A 187 36.35 -13.80 -7.04
N ALA A 188 37.12 -12.72 -7.19
CA ALA A 188 36.91 -11.78 -8.28
C ALA A 188 37.38 -12.42 -9.61
N SER A 189 36.52 -12.47 -10.63
CA SER A 189 36.98 -12.56 -12.02
C SER A 189 35.94 -12.12 -13.06
N GLY A 190 36.31 -11.10 -13.84
CA GLY A 190 35.93 -10.85 -15.23
C GLY A 190 34.49 -11.09 -15.71
N TYR A 191 33.63 -10.06 -15.66
CA TYR A 191 32.52 -9.95 -16.61
C TYR A 191 33.04 -9.63 -18.02
N ARG A 192 32.85 -10.57 -18.96
CA ARG A 192 33.06 -10.37 -20.41
C ARG A 192 31.74 -10.60 -21.15
N GLN A 193 31.17 -9.52 -21.69
CA GLN A 193 30.14 -9.57 -22.73
C GLN A 193 30.79 -9.65 -24.13
N PRO A 194 30.04 -9.90 -25.22
CA PRO A 194 28.88 -10.80 -25.37
C PRO A 194 29.01 -11.73 -26.61
N GLY A 195 28.09 -12.69 -26.78
CA GLY A 195 27.79 -13.24 -28.12
C GLY A 195 27.27 -14.69 -28.18
N GLY A 196 26.36 -14.94 -29.13
CA GLY A 196 26.14 -16.26 -29.74
C GLY A 196 25.05 -17.13 -29.11
N GLY A 197 23.96 -17.36 -29.85
CA GLY A 197 22.81 -18.15 -29.42
C GLY A 197 23.04 -19.66 -29.25
N GLY A 198 22.05 -20.30 -28.63
CA GLY A 198 21.98 -21.75 -28.45
C GLY A 198 20.64 -22.17 -27.84
N TYR A 199 19.75 -22.74 -28.65
CA TYR A 199 18.52 -23.38 -28.17
C TYR A 199 18.86 -24.65 -27.37
N SER A 200 18.11 -24.94 -26.31
CA SER A 200 17.78 -26.32 -25.98
C SER A 200 16.42 -26.42 -25.28
N SER A 201 15.53 -27.21 -25.86
CA SER A 201 14.17 -27.47 -25.38
C SER A 201 14.09 -28.82 -24.65
N GLY A 202 13.41 -28.87 -23.50
CA GLY A 202 13.16 -30.10 -22.73
C GLY A 202 11.70 -30.55 -22.83
N VAL A 203 11.46 -31.68 -23.52
CA VAL A 203 10.16 -32.11 -24.09
C VAL A 203 10.00 -33.63 -23.87
N SER A 204 8.87 -34.23 -23.48
CA SER A 204 7.51 -33.77 -23.10
C SER A 204 6.80 -34.89 -22.30
N TRP A 205 5.75 -34.61 -21.51
CA TRP A 205 4.76 -35.66 -21.15
C TRP A 205 3.33 -35.31 -21.56
N ASN A 206 2.79 -36.16 -22.44
CA ASN A 206 1.49 -36.03 -23.08
C ASN A 206 0.73 -37.34 -22.81
N SER A 207 -0.48 -37.30 -22.24
CA SER A 207 -1.50 -38.34 -22.46
C SER A 207 -2.89 -37.95 -22.00
N ARG A 208 -3.88 -38.37 -22.79
CA ARG A 208 -5.31 -38.03 -22.68
C ARG A 208 -6.03 -38.89 -21.64
N ARG A 209 -7.10 -38.36 -21.04
CA ARG A 209 -8.47 -38.92 -21.16
C ARG A 209 -9.53 -38.01 -20.52
N TYR A 210 -10.56 -37.69 -21.30
CA TYR A 210 -11.83 -37.14 -20.80
C TYR A 210 -12.70 -38.27 -20.21
N PRO A 211 -13.46 -37.97 -19.14
CA PRO A 211 -14.77 -38.57 -18.90
C PRO A 211 -15.91 -37.59 -19.23
N GLN A 212 -17.05 -38.12 -19.70
CA GLN A 212 -18.25 -37.33 -20.02
C GLN A 212 -19.25 -37.26 -18.85
N GLN A 213 -20.05 -36.19 -18.86
CA GLN A 213 -21.44 -36.07 -18.40
C GLN A 213 -21.92 -36.73 -17.09
N SER A 214 -22.56 -35.93 -16.25
CA SER A 214 -23.93 -36.23 -15.81
C SER A 214 -24.74 -34.97 -15.55
N THR A 215 -25.95 -34.90 -16.10
CA THR A 215 -26.92 -33.82 -15.89
C THR A 215 -27.87 -34.18 -14.73
N ARG A 216 -28.23 -33.20 -13.90
CA ARG A 216 -29.50 -33.14 -13.13
C ARG A 216 -29.58 -31.83 -12.33
N GLY A 217 -30.52 -30.97 -12.69
CA GLY A 217 -30.95 -29.85 -11.84
C GLY A 217 -32.31 -30.15 -11.19
N PRO A 218 -32.64 -29.55 -10.04
CA PRO A 218 -34.03 -29.43 -9.57
C PRO A 218 -34.64 -28.05 -9.88
N ARG A 219 -35.96 -27.99 -9.78
CA ARG A 219 -36.81 -26.87 -10.23
C ARG A 219 -36.97 -25.74 -9.19
N ARG A 220 -37.33 -24.56 -9.71
CA ARG A 220 -37.87 -23.40 -8.97
C ARG A 220 -38.97 -23.78 -7.97
N SER A 221 -39.02 -23.04 -6.86
CA SER A 221 -40.27 -22.50 -6.32
C SER A 221 -40.14 -20.97 -6.20
N ARG A 222 -41.22 -20.27 -6.58
CA ARG A 222 -41.39 -18.81 -6.50
C ARG A 222 -42.50 -18.55 -5.50
N ARG A 223 -42.35 -17.53 -4.63
CA ARG A 223 -43.38 -16.60 -4.11
C ARG A 223 -42.69 -15.64 -3.12
N GLU A 224 -42.78 -14.33 -3.36
CA GLU A 224 -43.62 -13.35 -2.61
C GLU A 224 -43.03 -13.03 -1.20
N ALA A 225 -43.02 -11.80 -0.69
CA ALA A 225 -43.61 -10.53 -1.14
C ALA A 225 -42.70 -9.32 -0.81
N ALA A 226 -43.04 -8.15 -1.34
CA ALA A 226 -42.42 -6.89 -0.96
C ALA A 226 -43.00 -6.36 0.37
N ALA A 227 -42.13 -5.84 1.24
CA ALA A 227 -42.49 -4.94 2.33
C ALA A 227 -41.37 -3.90 2.45
N GLY A 228 -41.71 -2.62 2.31
CA GLY A 228 -40.76 -1.54 2.50
C GLY A 228 -40.50 -1.31 3.99
N LEU A 229 -39.24 -1.04 4.34
CA LEU A 229 -38.89 -0.45 5.62
C LEU A 229 -38.01 0.76 5.32
N GLU A 230 -38.50 1.96 5.63
CA GLU A 230 -37.62 3.10 5.85
C GLU A 230 -36.71 2.73 7.03
N SER A 231 -35.40 2.81 6.79
CA SER A 231 -34.39 2.59 7.83
C SER A 231 -33.73 3.93 8.12
N ASP A 232 -33.96 4.43 9.33
CA ASP A 232 -33.12 5.47 9.90
C ASP A 232 -31.68 4.94 9.91
N VAL A 233 -30.80 5.56 9.13
CA VAL A 233 -29.39 5.14 9.02
C VAL A 233 -28.66 5.57 10.28
N GLU A 234 -28.75 4.74 11.32
CA GLU A 234 -27.84 4.80 12.46
C GLU A 234 -26.41 4.56 11.92
N ILE A 235 -25.57 5.59 12.01
CA ILE A 235 -24.20 5.54 11.50
C ILE A 235 -23.41 4.60 12.42
N LEU A 236 -23.26 3.36 11.97
CA LEU A 236 -22.47 2.33 12.64
C LEU A 236 -21.02 2.82 12.84
N ASP A 237 -20.49 2.58 14.04
CA ASP A 237 -19.12 2.95 14.39
C ASP A 237 -18.13 2.16 13.50
N PRO A 238 -17.24 2.80 12.73
CA PRO A 238 -16.30 2.09 11.86
C PRO A 238 -15.36 1.13 12.60
N THR A 239 -15.15 1.34 13.90
CA THR A 239 -14.41 0.39 14.75
C THR A 239 -15.21 -0.90 14.95
N LEU A 240 -16.51 -0.78 15.21
CA LEU A 240 -17.44 -1.90 15.29
C LEU A 240 -17.53 -2.62 13.94
N GLU A 241 -17.57 -1.89 12.82
CA GLU A 241 -17.52 -2.50 11.48
C GLU A 241 -16.21 -3.26 11.25
N ALA A 242 -15.05 -2.71 11.62
CA ALA A 242 -13.75 -3.37 11.47
C ALA A 242 -13.62 -4.63 12.34
N GLU A 243 -14.05 -4.59 13.61
CA GLU A 243 -14.04 -5.75 14.51
C GLU A 243 -15.05 -6.83 14.07
N VAL A 244 -16.27 -6.42 13.71
CA VAL A 244 -17.29 -7.30 13.15
C VAL A 244 -16.79 -7.91 11.84
N ASN A 245 -16.11 -7.15 10.98
CA ASN A 245 -15.50 -7.65 9.76
C ASN A 245 -14.39 -8.67 10.08
N LYS A 246 -13.47 -8.38 11.01
CA LYS A 246 -12.45 -9.35 11.45
C LYS A 246 -13.07 -10.66 11.98
N ALA A 247 -14.12 -10.57 12.81
CA ALA A 247 -14.85 -11.74 13.29
C ALA A 247 -15.57 -12.51 12.16
N LYS A 248 -16.15 -11.79 11.18
CA LYS A 248 -16.86 -12.35 10.02
C LYS A 248 -15.97 -13.20 9.08
N TYR A 249 -14.65 -13.01 9.06
CA TYR A 249 -13.73 -13.78 8.22
C TYR A 249 -13.35 -15.17 8.77
N THR A 250 -13.55 -15.42 10.07
CA THR A 250 -13.05 -16.61 10.78
C THR A 250 -13.60 -17.97 10.33
N ASN A 251 -14.66 -18.01 9.51
CA ASN A 251 -15.26 -19.25 9.01
C ASN A 251 -14.72 -19.71 7.64
N TYR A 252 -13.65 -19.08 7.14
CA TYR A 252 -13.04 -19.43 5.86
C TYR A 252 -11.68 -20.09 6.05
N ALA A 253 -11.36 -21.02 5.16
CA ALA A 253 -10.02 -21.59 5.12
C ALA A 253 -9.03 -20.51 4.65
N HIS A 254 -8.00 -20.28 5.47
CA HIS A 254 -6.91 -19.39 5.12
C HIS A 254 -5.90 -20.10 4.22
N SER A 255 -5.27 -19.33 3.33
CA SER A 255 -4.22 -19.78 2.44
C SER A 255 -2.97 -20.17 3.21
N ARG A 256 -2.33 -21.29 2.86
CA ARG A 256 -1.02 -21.66 3.41
C ARG A 256 0.10 -20.76 2.89
N CYS A 257 -0.12 -20.06 1.78
CA CYS A 257 0.78 -19.08 1.21
C CYS A 257 -0.02 -17.85 0.70
N PRO A 258 -0.32 -16.86 1.55
CA PRO A 258 -1.03 -15.66 1.12
C PRO A 258 -0.34 -14.92 -0.04
N ILE A 259 -1.10 -14.24 -0.89
CA ILE A 259 -0.55 -13.38 -1.94
C ILE A 259 -0.35 -11.97 -1.37
N GLN A 260 0.84 -11.40 -1.54
CA GLN A 260 1.16 -10.03 -1.17
C GLN A 260 1.13 -9.10 -2.40
N GLY A 261 0.33 -8.03 -2.32
CA GLY A 261 0.30 -6.93 -3.29
C GLY A 261 1.30 -5.81 -2.94
N GLY A 262 1.53 -4.88 -3.88
CA GLY A 262 2.40 -3.71 -3.67
C GLY A 262 3.89 -3.99 -3.85
N VAL A 263 4.22 -5.19 -4.33
CA VAL A 263 5.60 -5.68 -4.49
C VAL A 263 5.99 -5.71 -5.97
N VAL A 264 7.20 -5.29 -6.29
CA VAL A 264 7.81 -5.40 -7.63
C VAL A 264 9.10 -6.20 -7.61
N PHE A 265 9.35 -6.92 -8.70
CA PHE A 265 10.58 -7.67 -8.92
C PHE A 265 11.73 -6.72 -9.27
N THR A 266 12.89 -6.91 -8.64
CA THR A 266 14.15 -6.25 -8.99
C THR A 266 15.28 -7.28 -9.05
N PRO A 267 16.36 -7.03 -9.81
CA PRO A 267 17.56 -7.87 -9.80
C PRO A 267 18.24 -8.02 -8.42
N TRP A 268 17.89 -7.17 -7.44
CA TRP A 268 18.43 -7.17 -6.07
C TRP A 268 17.37 -7.56 -5.04
N GLY A 269 16.46 -8.46 -5.42
CA GLY A 269 15.36 -8.93 -4.58
C GLY A 269 14.07 -8.12 -4.76
N ALA A 270 12.95 -8.72 -4.36
CA ALA A 270 11.63 -8.10 -4.40
C ALA A 270 11.55 -6.88 -3.46
N VAL A 271 10.76 -5.87 -3.81
CA VAL A 271 10.64 -4.62 -3.04
C VAL A 271 9.21 -4.09 -3.01
N SER A 272 8.77 -3.61 -1.85
CA SER A 272 7.49 -2.92 -1.66
C SER A 272 7.53 -1.52 -2.29
N ALA A 273 7.17 -1.41 -3.58
CA ALA A 273 7.35 -0.18 -4.36
C ALA A 273 6.48 0.98 -3.85
N GLY A 274 5.29 0.67 -3.31
CA GLY A 274 4.45 1.65 -2.62
C GLY A 274 5.17 2.36 -1.49
N THR A 275 5.89 1.61 -0.66
CA THR A 275 6.69 2.12 0.47
C THR A 275 7.90 2.92 -0.03
N VAL A 276 8.54 2.50 -1.12
CA VAL A 276 9.64 3.28 -1.74
C VAL A 276 9.15 4.64 -2.23
N ILE A 277 8.06 4.70 -3.00
CA ILE A 277 7.53 5.97 -3.53
C ILE A 277 6.99 6.86 -2.40
N ALA A 278 6.36 6.29 -1.37
CA ALA A 278 5.92 7.05 -0.20
C ALA A 278 7.09 7.62 0.61
N GLY A 279 8.20 6.88 0.77
CA GLY A 279 9.43 7.39 1.38
C GLY A 279 10.05 8.56 0.60
N ILE A 280 10.07 8.46 -0.73
CA ILE A 280 10.48 9.56 -1.63
C ILE A 280 9.56 10.78 -1.47
N ALA A 281 8.24 10.57 -1.48
CA ALA A 281 7.25 11.65 -1.32
C ALA A 281 7.36 12.34 0.04
N ALA A 282 7.53 11.58 1.13
CA ALA A 282 7.78 12.10 2.47
C ALA A 282 9.12 12.87 2.55
N GLY A 283 10.16 12.41 1.84
CA GLY A 283 11.42 13.13 1.71
C GLY A 283 11.30 14.48 1.00
N LEU A 284 10.53 14.53 -0.09
CA LEU A 284 10.28 15.73 -0.89
C LEU A 284 9.31 16.70 -0.22
N VAL A 285 8.48 16.22 0.71
CA VAL A 285 7.53 17.00 1.51
C VAL A 285 7.78 16.68 2.98
N PRO A 286 8.93 17.10 3.55
CA PRO A 286 9.31 16.71 4.90
C PRO A 286 8.31 17.28 5.92
N GLN A 287 7.74 16.41 6.76
CA GLN A 287 6.83 16.79 7.83
C GLN A 287 7.28 16.12 9.13
N THR A 288 7.09 16.83 10.25
CA THR A 288 7.25 16.28 11.59
C THR A 288 6.17 16.89 12.45
N VAL A 289 5.26 16.05 12.95
CA VAL A 289 4.02 16.49 13.60
C VAL A 289 4.01 15.94 15.02
N SER A 290 3.60 16.75 16.00
CA SER A 290 3.42 16.23 17.35
C SER A 290 2.26 15.23 17.38
N THR A 291 2.38 14.17 18.17
CA THR A 291 1.30 13.20 18.38
C THR A 291 0.05 13.84 18.98
N ARG A 292 0.23 14.93 19.75
CA ARG A 292 -0.85 15.81 20.23
C ARG A 292 -1.61 16.49 19.09
N ASP A 293 -0.91 17.10 18.13
CA ASP A 293 -1.56 17.75 16.97
C ASP A 293 -2.26 16.73 16.07
N LEU A 294 -1.67 15.54 15.90
CA LEU A 294 -2.29 14.43 15.19
C LEU A 294 -3.57 13.94 15.90
N ALA A 295 -3.56 13.80 17.23
CA ALA A 295 -4.76 13.44 17.99
C ALA A 295 -5.87 14.51 17.89
N VAL A 296 -5.51 15.79 17.91
CA VAL A 296 -6.46 16.90 17.68
C VAL A 296 -6.99 16.89 16.25
N ALA A 297 -6.15 16.58 15.25
CA ALA A 297 -6.58 16.43 13.86
C ALA A 297 -7.57 15.26 13.67
N ILE A 298 -7.34 14.14 14.35
CA ILE A 298 -8.26 13.00 14.42
C ILE A 298 -9.60 13.40 15.04
N GLN A 299 -9.59 14.02 16.23
CA GLN A 299 -10.80 14.49 16.92
C GLN A 299 -11.64 15.48 16.10
N ARG A 300 -11.00 16.24 15.20
CA ARG A 300 -11.67 17.16 14.27
C ARG A 300 -12.14 16.50 12.97
N SER A 301 -11.67 15.29 12.67
CA SER A 301 -12.04 14.55 11.47
C SER A 301 -13.39 13.88 11.67
N LYS A 302 -14.27 13.93 10.65
CA LYS A 302 -15.56 13.22 10.66
C LYS A 302 -15.45 11.71 10.38
N TYR A 303 -14.23 11.19 10.30
CA TYR A 303 -13.92 9.82 9.82
C TYR A 303 -13.40 8.89 10.92
N PHE A 304 -12.89 9.45 12.01
CA PHE A 304 -12.56 8.71 13.22
C PHE A 304 -13.65 9.02 14.25
N THR A 305 -14.30 8.00 14.78
CA THR A 305 -15.40 8.15 15.72
C THR A 305 -14.92 8.78 17.03
N SER A 306 -15.73 9.68 17.59
CA SER A 306 -15.40 10.55 18.72
C SER A 306 -15.14 9.84 20.07
N ARG A 307 -14.98 8.52 20.05
CA ARG A 307 -14.74 7.64 21.21
C ARG A 307 -13.29 7.18 21.39
N ALA A 308 -12.37 7.51 20.48
CA ALA A 308 -10.93 7.27 20.65
C ALA A 308 -10.27 8.07 21.81
N SER A 309 -11.06 8.79 22.62
CA SER A 309 -10.62 9.39 23.88
C SER A 309 -10.51 8.33 24.97
N ARG A 310 -9.37 7.63 25.07
CA ARG A 310 -9.03 6.80 26.25
C ARG A 310 -9.18 7.67 27.52
N PRO A 311 -10.07 7.32 28.47
CA PRO A 311 -10.07 7.95 29.79
C PRO A 311 -8.76 7.53 30.48
N GLY A 312 -7.81 8.47 30.58
CA GLY A 312 -6.43 8.18 30.98
C GLY A 312 -5.35 8.61 30.00
N MET A 313 -5.67 9.30 28.89
CA MET A 313 -4.66 9.99 28.06
C MET A 313 -4.16 11.28 28.75
N SER A 314 -3.73 11.17 30.01
CA SER A 314 -3.32 12.26 30.90
C SER A 314 -1.81 12.57 30.82
N SER A 315 -1.24 12.53 29.62
CA SER A 315 0.12 13.03 29.34
C SER A 315 0.39 13.15 27.83
N ALA A 316 -0.38 13.99 27.12
CA ALA A 316 -0.14 14.30 25.69
C ALA A 316 1.22 14.98 25.40
N ASP A 317 2.02 15.29 26.42
CA ASP A 317 3.39 15.80 26.30
C ASP A 317 4.46 14.69 26.18
N THR A 318 4.15 13.42 26.50
CA THR A 318 5.15 12.32 26.54
C THR A 318 5.30 11.56 25.21
N LEU A 319 4.43 11.80 24.24
CA LEU A 319 4.29 10.98 23.03
C LEU A 319 5.15 11.43 21.82
N GLY A 320 6.11 12.34 22.04
CA GLY A 320 7.09 12.74 21.03
C GLY A 320 6.50 13.36 19.74
N SER A 321 7.29 13.30 18.67
CA SER A 321 6.89 13.77 17.33
C SER A 321 7.15 12.71 16.28
N ILE A 322 6.24 12.59 15.32
CA ILE A 322 6.29 11.61 14.23
C ILE A 322 6.79 12.33 12.98
N ASN A 323 7.93 11.87 12.46
CA ASN A 323 8.46 12.30 11.17
C ASN A 323 7.92 11.41 10.05
N ASN A 324 7.46 12.04 8.97
CA ASN A 324 6.73 11.33 7.92
C ASN A 324 7.56 10.34 7.11
N LYS A 325 8.89 10.48 7.02
CA LYS A 325 9.75 9.49 6.36
C LYS A 325 9.75 8.15 7.09
N TRP A 326 9.79 8.19 8.43
CA TRP A 326 9.75 7.00 9.27
C TRP A 326 8.38 6.33 9.21
N ALA A 327 7.31 7.12 9.30
CA ALA A 327 5.94 6.62 9.17
C ALA A 327 5.60 6.07 7.77
N ALA A 328 6.22 6.61 6.72
CA ALA A 328 6.11 6.10 5.35
C ALA A 328 6.91 4.81 5.11
N THR A 329 7.79 4.45 6.04
CA THR A 329 8.70 3.30 5.96
C THR A 329 8.64 2.53 7.29
N PHE A 330 9.78 2.39 8.00
CA PHE A 330 9.93 1.45 9.11
C PHE A 330 8.91 1.58 10.23
N SER A 331 8.64 2.79 10.74
CA SER A 331 7.83 2.91 11.96
C SER A 331 6.35 2.60 11.72
N GLY A 332 5.88 2.70 10.47
CA GLY A 332 4.54 2.31 10.08
C GLY A 332 4.35 0.78 10.08
N ASP A 333 5.26 0.06 9.42
CA ASP A 333 5.22 -1.41 9.35
C ASP A 333 5.55 -2.06 10.72
N LEU A 334 6.55 -1.54 11.44
CA LEU A 334 6.95 -2.09 12.74
C LEU A 334 5.90 -1.88 13.83
N ALA A 335 5.18 -0.74 13.82
CA ALA A 335 4.04 -0.54 14.72
C ALA A 335 2.93 -1.57 14.47
N GLN A 336 2.66 -1.89 13.20
CA GLN A 336 1.68 -2.90 12.83
C GLN A 336 2.09 -4.30 13.34
N VAL A 337 3.37 -4.70 13.16
CA VAL A 337 3.90 -5.95 13.72
C VAL A 337 3.80 -5.95 15.25
N ALA A 338 4.29 -4.90 15.90
CA ALA A 338 4.34 -4.78 17.35
C ALA A 338 2.95 -4.90 18.00
N LEU A 339 1.94 -4.24 17.42
CA LEU A 339 0.61 -4.12 18.02
C LEU A 339 -0.35 -5.24 17.63
N LEU A 340 -0.16 -5.90 16.48
CA LEU A 340 -1.02 -7.01 16.05
C LEU A 340 -0.50 -8.39 16.48
N GLN A 341 0.83 -8.58 16.47
CA GLN A 341 1.45 -9.88 16.78
C GLN A 341 2.03 -9.91 18.19
N GLY A 342 2.58 -8.80 18.67
CA GLY A 342 3.18 -8.69 20.00
C GLY A 342 2.29 -9.17 21.15
N PRO A 343 1.00 -8.78 21.20
CA PRO A 343 0.11 -9.24 22.27
C PRO A 343 -0.27 -10.73 22.20
N GLN A 344 -0.02 -11.39 21.07
CA GLN A 344 -0.23 -12.83 20.90
C GLN A 344 1.02 -13.61 21.35
N ASP A 345 2.18 -13.24 20.80
CA ASP A 345 3.49 -13.78 21.17
C ASP A 345 4.61 -12.83 20.69
N PRO A 346 5.25 -12.06 21.60
CA PRO A 346 6.34 -11.15 21.22
C PRO A 346 7.55 -11.87 20.59
N THR A 347 7.77 -13.13 20.95
CA THR A 347 8.92 -13.91 20.44
C THR A 347 8.71 -14.34 19.00
N ARG A 348 7.45 -14.40 18.53
CA ARG A 348 7.07 -14.84 17.19
C ARG A 348 6.69 -13.71 16.22
N MET A 349 6.91 -12.45 16.60
CA MET A 349 6.82 -11.31 15.67
C MET A 349 7.59 -11.60 14.36
N ALA A 350 6.88 -11.57 13.24
CA ALA A 350 7.38 -11.87 11.91
C ALA A 350 7.85 -10.59 11.21
N VAL A 351 9.16 -10.32 11.34
CA VAL A 351 9.87 -9.27 10.61
C VAL A 351 10.88 -9.91 9.67
N GLY A 352 10.86 -9.53 8.40
CA GLY A 352 11.64 -10.19 7.36
C GLY A 352 11.05 -11.54 6.95
N LEU A 353 9.71 -11.64 6.87
CA LEU A 353 9.03 -12.88 6.51
C LEU A 353 9.44 -13.35 5.08
N PRO A 354 9.95 -14.58 4.91
CA PRO A 354 10.33 -15.11 3.60
C PRO A 354 9.14 -15.16 2.64
N ALA A 355 9.37 -14.83 1.37
CA ALA A 355 8.37 -14.75 0.33
C ALA A 355 9.00 -14.89 -1.06
N GLY A 356 8.21 -15.31 -2.06
CA GLY A 356 8.72 -15.68 -3.38
C GLY A 356 7.78 -15.38 -4.54
N TRP A 357 8.34 -15.29 -5.75
CA TRP A 357 7.59 -15.16 -7.00
C TRP A 357 7.28 -16.54 -7.60
N THR A 358 6.13 -16.68 -8.25
CA THR A 358 5.86 -17.87 -9.09
C THR A 358 6.70 -17.91 -10.37
N SER A 359 7.07 -16.75 -10.90
CA SER A 359 7.95 -16.61 -12.05
C SER A 359 8.76 -15.32 -11.95
N THR A 360 10.05 -15.39 -12.21
CA THR A 360 10.94 -14.22 -12.34
C THR A 360 10.97 -13.67 -13.77
N LEU A 361 10.52 -14.46 -14.75
CA LEU A 361 10.36 -14.04 -16.15
C LEU A 361 9.04 -13.28 -16.37
N GLU A 362 7.98 -13.68 -15.66
CA GLU A 362 6.67 -13.03 -15.68
C GLU A 362 6.18 -12.77 -14.23
N PRO A 363 6.83 -11.85 -13.48
CA PRO A 363 6.45 -11.56 -12.11
C PRO A 363 5.06 -10.92 -12.08
N LYS A 364 4.07 -11.64 -11.55
CA LYS A 364 2.68 -11.17 -11.38
C LYS A 364 2.10 -11.42 -10.00
N LYS A 365 2.58 -12.43 -9.28
CA LYS A 365 2.10 -12.81 -7.94
C LYS A 365 3.29 -13.12 -7.04
N TYR A 366 3.34 -12.44 -5.89
CA TYR A 366 4.34 -12.63 -4.85
C TYR A 366 3.64 -13.27 -3.65
N TYR A 367 4.20 -14.33 -3.08
CA TYR A 367 3.54 -15.15 -2.08
C TYR A 367 4.36 -15.22 -0.80
N LEU A 368 3.69 -15.06 0.34
CA LEU A 368 4.27 -15.23 1.67
C LEU A 368 4.44 -16.71 2.02
N SER A 369 5.50 -17.05 2.74
CA SER A 369 5.79 -18.41 3.21
C SER A 369 4.79 -18.98 4.24
N GLN A 370 4.02 -18.12 4.92
CA GLN A 370 3.01 -18.50 5.92
C GLN A 370 1.93 -17.41 6.11
N PRO A 371 0.70 -17.78 6.52
CA PRO A 371 -0.37 -16.85 6.83
C PRO A 371 -0.19 -16.18 8.19
N VAL A 372 0.63 -15.12 8.22
CA VAL A 372 0.84 -14.30 9.41
C VAL A 372 0.33 -12.89 9.16
N ASP A 373 -0.81 -12.57 9.79
CA ASP A 373 -1.48 -11.27 9.68
C ASP A 373 -0.58 -10.13 10.17
N GLY A 374 -0.45 -9.06 9.36
CA GLY A 374 0.36 -7.89 9.69
C GLY A 374 1.87 -8.16 9.83
N ALA A 375 2.38 -9.22 9.21
CA ALA A 375 3.82 -9.48 9.12
C ALA A 375 4.52 -8.52 8.16
N MET A 376 5.77 -8.19 8.46
CA MET A 376 6.62 -7.40 7.59
C MET A 376 7.47 -8.37 6.74
N SER A 377 7.23 -8.42 5.42
CA SER A 377 7.96 -9.34 4.53
C SER A 377 9.36 -8.85 4.21
N GLU A 378 10.20 -9.71 3.61
CA GLU A 378 11.50 -9.24 3.07
C GLU A 378 11.34 -8.09 2.08
N ALA A 379 10.25 -8.07 1.31
CA ALA A 379 9.98 -7.03 0.33
C ALA A 379 9.62 -5.70 1.00
N ASP A 380 8.92 -5.75 2.15
CA ASP A 380 8.62 -4.56 2.96
C ASP A 380 9.88 -4.04 3.66
N VAL A 381 10.75 -4.92 4.17
CA VAL A 381 12.05 -4.52 4.74
C VAL A 381 12.93 -3.84 3.68
N ARG A 382 13.09 -4.46 2.49
CA ARG A 382 13.82 -3.85 1.37
C ARG A 382 13.18 -2.53 0.94
N GLY A 383 11.84 -2.46 0.91
CA GLY A 383 11.09 -1.25 0.55
C GLY A 383 11.25 -0.11 1.56
N CYS A 384 11.30 -0.43 2.85
CA CYS A 384 11.59 0.55 3.90
C CYS A 384 13.02 1.09 3.82
N ILE A 385 14.01 0.19 3.61
CA ILE A 385 15.41 0.60 3.43
C ILE A 385 15.55 1.52 2.21
N ASP A 386 15.00 1.12 1.07
CA ASP A 386 15.08 1.88 -0.18
C ASP A 386 14.32 3.22 -0.08
N GLY A 387 13.12 3.20 0.51
CA GLY A 387 12.32 4.40 0.76
C GLY A 387 13.01 5.39 1.71
N MET A 388 13.69 4.90 2.75
CA MET A 388 14.42 5.74 3.71
C MET A 388 15.71 6.30 3.12
N LEU A 389 16.47 5.47 2.36
CA LEU A 389 17.68 5.89 1.66
C LEU A 389 17.37 6.97 0.62
N LEU A 390 16.40 6.70 -0.26
CA LEU A 390 16.01 7.66 -1.29
C LEU A 390 15.36 8.90 -0.66
N GLY A 391 14.39 8.74 0.23
CA GLY A 391 13.69 9.84 0.90
C GLY A 391 14.59 10.74 1.76
N SER A 392 15.71 10.23 2.28
CA SER A 392 16.64 11.06 3.05
C SER A 392 17.60 11.89 2.20
N ASN A 393 17.92 11.45 0.98
CA ASN A 393 18.89 12.11 0.10
C ASN A 393 18.24 12.87 -1.08
N VAL A 394 16.94 12.66 -1.34
CA VAL A 394 16.26 13.15 -2.55
C VAL A 394 16.30 14.67 -2.74
N ASN A 395 16.27 15.47 -1.67
CA ASN A 395 16.33 16.94 -1.78
C ASN A 395 17.70 17.43 -2.28
N ASP A 396 18.78 16.77 -1.87
CA ASP A 396 20.15 17.10 -2.29
C ASP A 396 20.36 16.70 -3.75
N TRP A 397 19.83 15.55 -4.16
CA TRP A 397 19.83 15.11 -5.55
C TRP A 397 18.97 16.00 -6.46
N TYR A 398 17.80 16.40 -6.00
CA TYR A 398 16.89 17.29 -6.73
C TYR A 398 17.53 18.67 -6.92
N SER A 399 18.12 19.26 -5.87
CA SER A 399 18.85 20.54 -5.98
C SER A 399 20.10 20.43 -6.87
N ARG A 400 20.94 19.39 -6.71
CA ARG A 400 22.10 19.11 -7.59
C ARG A 400 21.71 18.97 -9.06
N SER A 401 20.52 18.45 -9.36
CA SER A 401 19.99 18.32 -10.72
C SER A 401 19.48 19.63 -11.34
N ARG A 402 19.54 20.75 -10.61
CA ARG A 402 18.84 22.01 -10.95
C ARG A 402 17.31 21.82 -11.07
N SER A 403 16.73 21.05 -10.16
CA SER A 403 15.29 20.73 -10.11
C SER A 403 14.72 20.06 -11.37
N ASN A 404 15.55 19.28 -12.08
CA ASN A 404 15.18 18.61 -13.34
C ASN A 404 15.30 17.06 -13.28
N LEU A 405 15.70 16.52 -12.12
CA LEU A 405 15.64 15.07 -11.87
C LEU A 405 14.18 14.62 -11.84
N ARG A 406 13.85 13.60 -12.64
CA ARG A 406 12.54 12.95 -12.69
C ARG A 406 12.46 11.72 -11.79
N LEU A 407 11.24 11.27 -11.44
CA LEU A 407 11.06 10.08 -10.60
C LEU A 407 11.48 8.82 -11.35
N SER A 408 11.11 8.69 -12.63
CA SER A 408 11.56 7.56 -13.46
C SER A 408 13.08 7.47 -13.55
N GLN A 409 13.77 8.61 -13.63
CA GLN A 409 15.24 8.69 -13.67
C GLN A 409 15.89 8.35 -12.32
N LEU A 410 15.32 8.81 -11.20
CA LEU A 410 15.82 8.49 -9.87
C LEU A 410 15.75 6.98 -9.60
N LEU A 411 14.61 6.36 -9.92
CA LEU A 411 14.41 4.92 -9.77
C LEU A 411 15.32 4.12 -10.72
N ASP A 412 15.43 4.53 -11.99
CA ASP A 412 16.34 3.93 -12.99
C ASP A 412 17.80 3.97 -12.54
N MET A 413 18.27 5.09 -11.98
CA MET A 413 19.62 5.19 -11.42
C MET A 413 19.82 4.28 -10.21
N TYR A 414 18.91 4.29 -9.24
CA TYR A 414 19.04 3.54 -7.99
C TYR A 414 18.95 2.03 -8.17
N TYR A 415 18.03 1.58 -9.02
CA TYR A 415 17.86 0.20 -9.47
C TYR A 415 18.68 -0.07 -10.75
N SER A 416 19.89 0.47 -10.83
CA SER A 416 20.91 0.07 -11.80
C SER A 416 22.27 -0.07 -11.14
N GLU A 417 23.21 -0.70 -11.84
CA GLU A 417 24.60 -0.77 -11.40
C GLU A 417 25.29 0.61 -11.33
N ARG A 418 24.72 1.65 -11.97
CA ARG A 418 25.30 3.00 -12.03
C ARG A 418 25.19 3.74 -10.71
N GLY A 419 24.08 3.57 -10.00
CA GLY A 419 23.72 4.31 -8.79
C GLY A 419 23.35 5.78 -9.03
N VAL A 420 22.87 6.43 -7.97
CA VAL A 420 22.33 7.80 -7.99
C VAL A 420 23.44 8.83 -7.82
N PHE A 421 23.90 9.41 -8.94
CA PHE A 421 25.04 10.35 -9.04
C PHE A 421 26.41 9.81 -8.57
N ASP A 422 26.46 8.64 -7.95
CA ASP A 422 27.65 7.88 -7.58
C ASP A 422 27.32 6.37 -7.56
N ARG A 423 28.35 5.52 -7.61
CA ARG A 423 28.19 4.04 -7.61
C ARG A 423 27.91 3.44 -6.23
N ASN A 424 27.96 4.24 -5.16
CA ASN A 424 27.80 3.79 -3.78
C ASN A 424 26.35 3.89 -3.29
N THR A 425 25.51 4.63 -4.02
CA THR A 425 24.08 4.80 -3.75
C THR A 425 23.23 4.00 -4.75
N ARG A 426 23.00 2.71 -4.46
CA ARG A 426 22.24 1.78 -5.32
C ARG A 426 21.67 0.59 -4.53
N ALA A 427 20.64 -0.05 -5.06
CA ALA A 427 19.87 -1.11 -4.39
C ALA A 427 20.67 -2.35 -3.94
N CYS A 428 21.87 -2.62 -4.49
CA CYS A 428 22.73 -3.70 -4.00
C CYS A 428 23.58 -3.34 -2.77
N LEU A 429 23.61 -2.07 -2.35
CA LEU A 429 24.42 -1.58 -1.22
C LEU A 429 23.55 -1.15 -0.02
N ARG A 430 22.35 -1.73 0.11
CA ARG A 430 21.38 -1.44 1.17
C ARG A 430 21.98 -1.62 2.58
N ARG A 431 22.70 -2.70 2.80
CA ARG A 431 23.25 -3.09 4.10
C ARG A 431 24.37 -2.16 4.56
N GLU A 432 25.20 -1.71 3.62
CA GLU A 432 26.29 -0.77 3.84
C GLU A 432 25.78 0.65 4.05
N ARG A 433 24.61 1.00 3.48
CA ARG A 433 24.07 2.37 3.46
C ARG A 433 22.99 2.65 4.49
N ILE A 434 22.26 1.64 4.99
CA ILE A 434 21.14 1.87 5.91
C ILE A 434 21.55 2.61 7.19
N GLY A 435 22.77 2.36 7.70
CA GLY A 435 23.32 3.07 8.86
C GLY A 435 23.54 4.57 8.65
N ASP A 436 23.68 5.02 7.40
CA ASP A 436 23.84 6.45 7.05
C ASP A 436 22.52 7.24 7.23
N VAL A 437 21.36 6.56 7.22
CA VAL A 437 20.03 7.20 7.20
C VAL A 437 19.08 6.74 8.31
N ALA A 438 19.32 5.58 8.92
CA ALA A 438 18.47 5.01 9.95
C ALA A 438 19.30 4.55 11.16
N THR A 439 19.52 5.44 12.12
CA THR A 439 20.12 5.10 13.42
C THR A 439 19.13 4.31 14.28
N THR A 440 19.64 3.40 15.11
CA THR A 440 18.80 2.59 16.01
C THR A 440 17.96 3.46 16.94
N THR A 441 18.57 4.47 17.57
CA THR A 441 17.87 5.42 18.46
C THR A 441 16.71 6.16 17.78
N ALA A 442 16.86 6.54 16.51
CA ALA A 442 15.77 7.17 15.77
C ALA A 442 14.68 6.16 15.37
N LEU A 443 15.08 4.94 15.00
CA LEU A 443 14.18 3.84 14.69
C LEU A 443 13.33 3.43 15.90
N ASP A 444 13.93 3.28 17.07
CA ASP A 444 13.25 3.00 18.35
C ASP A 444 12.23 4.11 18.66
N ALA A 445 12.69 5.36 18.79
CA ALA A 445 11.85 6.50 19.17
C ALA A 445 10.70 6.79 18.18
N GLN A 446 10.94 6.62 16.87
CA GLN A 446 9.88 6.82 15.86
C GLN A 446 8.89 5.64 15.83
N THR A 447 9.37 4.41 16.06
CA THR A 447 8.49 3.23 16.16
C THR A 447 7.62 3.29 17.41
N GLU A 448 8.17 3.67 18.56
CA GLU A 448 7.42 3.88 19.80
C GLU A 448 6.34 4.97 19.63
N ALA A 449 6.73 6.16 19.17
CA ALA A 449 5.81 7.29 19.01
C ALA A 449 4.68 6.97 18.01
N PHE A 450 5.02 6.33 16.87
CA PHE A 450 4.01 5.89 15.91
C PHE A 450 3.15 4.75 16.46
N SER A 451 3.70 3.81 17.24
CA SER A 451 2.95 2.70 17.83
C SER A 451 1.94 3.18 18.87
N LYS A 452 2.31 4.12 19.75
CA LYS A 452 1.37 4.69 20.72
C LYS A 452 0.26 5.50 20.03
N PHE A 453 0.61 6.26 19.00
CA PHE A 453 -0.38 7.00 18.20
C PHE A 453 -1.31 6.08 17.41
N TYR A 454 -0.77 5.11 16.67
CA TYR A 454 -1.56 4.11 15.94
C TYR A 454 -2.43 3.29 16.90
N GLY A 455 -1.86 2.92 18.05
CA GLY A 455 -2.46 2.18 19.16
C GLY A 455 -3.72 2.81 19.73
N ALA A 456 -3.74 4.14 19.88
CA ALA A 456 -4.87 4.87 20.44
C ALA A 456 -6.01 5.14 19.43
N ASN A 457 -5.74 5.04 18.12
CA ASN A 457 -6.62 5.62 17.09
C ASN A 457 -7.13 4.62 16.05
N ASN A 458 -6.73 3.35 16.09
CA ASN A 458 -7.14 2.32 15.13
C ASN A 458 -7.64 1.07 15.85
N PRO A 459 -8.54 0.28 15.23
CA PRO A 459 -9.05 -0.95 15.83
C PRO A 459 -7.92 -1.99 15.97
N ILE A 460 -7.49 -2.22 17.21
CA ILE A 460 -6.58 -3.28 17.62
C ILE A 460 -7.36 -4.18 18.56
N THR A 461 -7.17 -5.50 18.44
CA THR A 461 -7.94 -6.52 19.17
C THR A 461 -7.76 -6.51 20.70
N VAL A 462 -6.87 -5.67 21.23
CA VAL A 462 -6.54 -5.60 22.66
C VAL A 462 -6.22 -4.17 23.09
N THR A 463 -6.59 -3.83 24.33
CA THR A 463 -6.16 -2.58 24.98
C THR A 463 -4.86 -2.81 25.74
N MET A 464 -3.84 -2.00 25.48
CA MET A 464 -2.51 -2.07 26.11
C MET A 464 -2.18 -0.81 26.92
N SER A 465 -1.23 -0.88 27.85
CA SER A 465 -0.58 0.30 28.42
C SER A 465 0.57 0.80 27.54
N ASP A 466 0.95 2.06 27.71
CA ASP A 466 2.03 2.69 26.94
C ASP A 466 3.39 1.99 27.18
N ASP A 467 3.64 1.49 28.39
CA ASP A 467 4.85 0.72 28.72
C ASP A 467 4.93 -0.60 27.94
N VAL A 468 3.79 -1.30 27.81
CA VAL A 468 3.68 -2.53 27.00
C VAL A 468 3.89 -2.20 25.53
N ILE A 469 3.27 -1.11 25.02
CA ILE A 469 3.48 -0.68 23.63
C ILE A 469 4.96 -0.40 23.37
N THR A 470 5.65 0.30 24.27
CA THR A 470 7.09 0.57 24.17
C THR A 470 7.90 -0.73 24.07
N SER A 471 7.70 -1.67 25.00
CA SER A 471 8.41 -2.95 25.01
C SER A 471 8.14 -3.81 23.76
N LEU A 472 6.93 -3.75 23.20
CA LEU A 472 6.61 -4.43 21.94
C LEU A 472 7.24 -3.73 20.73
N SER A 473 7.27 -2.39 20.69
CA SER A 473 8.00 -1.62 19.68
C SER A 473 9.49 -1.96 19.70
N ASP A 474 10.13 -1.97 20.86
CA ASP A 474 11.55 -2.36 21.03
C ASP A 474 11.78 -3.79 20.52
N THR A 475 10.87 -4.71 20.82
CA THR A 475 10.96 -6.11 20.35
C THR A 475 10.90 -6.20 18.83
N ALA A 476 9.98 -5.46 18.18
CA ALA A 476 9.87 -5.40 16.72
C ALA A 476 11.11 -4.77 16.06
N VAL A 477 11.66 -3.70 16.65
CA VAL A 477 12.90 -3.08 16.16
C VAL A 477 14.09 -4.03 16.32
N ASN A 478 14.23 -4.72 17.45
CA ASN A 478 15.29 -5.70 17.66
C ASN A 478 15.21 -6.87 16.65
N LYS A 479 14.00 -7.33 16.30
CA LYS A 479 13.77 -8.31 15.23
C LYS A 479 14.25 -7.78 13.87
N LEU A 480 13.91 -6.54 13.51
CA LEU A 480 14.40 -5.90 12.29
C LEU A 480 15.94 -5.78 12.26
N GLN A 481 16.55 -5.32 13.36
CA GLN A 481 18.00 -5.21 13.46
C GLN A 481 18.70 -6.58 13.31
N SER A 482 18.09 -7.65 13.83
CA SER A 482 18.59 -9.01 13.63
C SER A 482 18.53 -9.42 12.15
N PHE A 483 17.42 -9.14 11.46
CA PHE A 483 17.24 -9.45 10.03
C PHE A 483 18.17 -8.63 9.12
N ILE A 484 18.46 -7.37 9.43
CA ILE A 484 19.39 -6.54 8.65
C ILE A 484 20.85 -7.04 8.80
N ARG A 485 21.16 -7.80 9.86
CA ARG A 485 22.50 -8.36 10.12
C ARG A 485 22.74 -9.72 9.48
N THR A 486 21.70 -10.45 9.06
CA THR A 486 21.83 -11.66 8.24
C THR A 486 22.19 -11.29 6.81
#